data_AF-A0A109KIS1-F1
#
_entry.id   AF-A0A109KIS1-F1
#
_cell.length_a   1.000
_cell.length_b   1.000
_cell.length_c   1.000
_cell.angle_alpha   90.00
_cell.angle_beta   90.00
_cell.angle_gamma   90.00
#
_symmetry.space_group_name_H-M   'P 1'
#
loop_
_entity.id
_entity.type
_entity.pdbx_description
1 polymer ?
#
loop_
_entity_poly.entity_id
_entity_poly.type
_entity_poly.pdbx_seq_one_letter_code
_entity_poly.pdbx_strand_id
1 'polypeptide(L)'
;MVHNKLLTYQDKRYRYDGFGRMIEKRSALRGVQLFAYDAEHRLIEVRSQKDGRETVVKMTYDPLGRRIAKTEHDSNGYPLGETRFDWEGLRLLQEHRHSQTSLYLYEEDGYVPLARVDGTGEHQSVRYYHNDLNGLPEQLTEADGKTVWQARYQVWGNADEEVREAYFIEEQNLRFQGQYLDREIGLHYNTFRFYDPDVGRFTTPDPIGLIGGFNLYQYAPNPIGWIDPWGWSCGQFKRWKRGQAIDKPLPSGKAPAWDVVRNRYWKNRYEASKASGEFSPANMSRMKRGSAPLDANGNSMELHHHNPQRNGGVDVNNPRNLREVTREQHPALDEFRHLGTK
;
A
#
# COMPACT_ATOMS: atom_id res chain seq x y z
N MET A 1 16.62 28.20 2.33
CA MET A 1 15.21 27.90 2.70
C MET A 1 14.70 29.04 3.54
N VAL A 2 13.41 29.38 3.45
CA VAL A 2 12.75 30.39 4.31
C VAL A 2 11.43 29.77 4.78
N HIS A 3 11.14 29.73 6.09
CA HIS A 3 9.95 29.09 6.68
C HIS A 3 9.70 27.64 6.20
N ASN A 4 10.74 26.81 6.15
CA ASN A 4 10.73 25.43 5.62
C ASN A 4 10.37 25.30 4.12
N LYS A 5 10.24 26.41 3.37
CA LYS A 5 10.02 26.41 1.91
C LYS A 5 11.36 26.32 1.18
N LEU A 6 11.43 25.42 0.19
CA LEU A 6 12.62 25.18 -0.62
C LEU A 6 12.52 25.98 -1.91
N LEU A 7 13.39 26.96 -2.15
CA LEU A 7 13.29 27.80 -3.35
C LEU A 7 14.08 27.24 -4.55
N THR A 8 15.17 26.50 -4.26
CA THR A 8 16.12 26.00 -5.25
C THR A 8 16.71 24.67 -4.77
N TYR A 9 16.80 23.69 -5.67
CA TYR A 9 17.57 22.46 -5.48
C TYR A 9 18.11 21.98 -6.82
N GLN A 10 19.43 21.94 -6.99
CA GLN A 10 20.07 21.62 -8.27
C GLN A 10 19.50 22.49 -9.42
N ASP A 11 18.99 21.86 -10.48
CA ASP A 11 18.33 22.49 -11.64
C ASP A 11 16.91 22.99 -11.32
N LYS A 12 16.36 22.62 -10.16
CA LYS A 12 14.95 22.84 -9.82
C LYS A 12 14.74 24.17 -9.11
N ARG A 13 13.65 24.84 -9.44
CA ARG A 13 13.20 26.10 -8.81
C ARG A 13 11.74 25.98 -8.43
N TYR A 14 11.38 26.53 -7.28
CA TYR A 14 10.04 26.40 -6.71
C TYR A 14 9.50 27.75 -6.27
N ARG A 15 8.18 27.93 -6.40
CA ARG A 15 7.45 29.06 -5.83
C ARG A 15 6.27 28.57 -5.02
N TYR A 16 5.91 29.34 -4.00
CA TYR A 16 4.81 29.04 -3.09
C TYR A 16 3.89 30.23 -2.95
N ASP A 17 2.61 29.98 -2.68
CA ASP A 17 1.66 31.04 -2.32
C ASP A 17 1.79 31.46 -0.84
N GLY A 18 0.90 32.38 -0.42
CA GLY A 18 0.82 32.87 0.95
C GLY A 18 0.50 31.78 1.98
N PHE A 19 -0.23 30.73 1.57
CA PHE A 19 -0.54 29.56 2.40
C PHE A 19 0.60 28.52 2.43
N GLY A 20 1.65 28.71 1.63
CA GLY A 20 2.77 27.79 1.54
C GLY A 20 2.53 26.57 0.65
N ARG A 21 1.51 26.59 -0.20
CA ARG A 21 1.32 25.57 -1.24
C ARG A 21 2.23 25.86 -2.42
N MET A 22 2.89 24.84 -2.95
CA MET A 22 3.75 24.98 -4.13
C MET A 22 2.89 25.33 -5.34
N ILE A 23 3.10 26.51 -5.95
CA ILE A 23 2.34 27.02 -7.11
C ILE A 23 3.14 26.95 -8.41
N GLU A 24 4.46 26.78 -8.34
CA GLU A 24 5.32 26.61 -9.51
C GLU A 24 6.48 25.67 -9.19
N LYS A 25 6.81 24.78 -10.13
CA LYS A 25 8.03 23.98 -10.16
C LYS A 25 8.65 24.09 -11.55
N ARG A 26 9.93 24.45 -11.63
CA ARG A 26 10.72 24.42 -12.87
C ARG A 26 11.81 23.38 -12.74
N SER A 27 12.03 22.58 -13.78
CA SER A 27 13.12 21.60 -13.87
C SER A 27 13.54 21.41 -15.32
N ALA A 28 14.76 20.94 -15.55
CA ALA A 28 15.22 20.57 -16.89
C ALA A 28 14.39 19.41 -17.47
N LEU A 29 14.01 18.45 -16.61
CA LEU A 29 13.29 17.25 -17.03
C LEU A 29 11.84 17.53 -17.44
N ARG A 30 11.12 18.41 -16.74
CA ARG A 30 9.67 18.62 -16.93
C ARG A 30 9.29 20.03 -17.38
N GLY A 31 10.26 20.92 -17.59
CA GLY A 31 9.98 22.30 -17.95
C GLY A 31 9.34 23.05 -16.79
N VAL A 32 8.28 23.81 -17.07
CA VAL A 32 7.56 24.64 -16.10
C VAL A 32 6.24 23.96 -15.76
N GLN A 33 5.96 23.78 -14.47
CA GLN A 33 4.70 23.28 -13.97
C GLN A 33 4.05 24.32 -13.06
N LEU A 34 2.78 24.63 -13.31
CA LEU A 34 1.95 25.54 -12.51
C LEU A 34 0.86 24.74 -11.82
N PHE A 35 0.67 24.99 -10.52
CA PHE A 35 -0.19 24.18 -9.64
C PHE A 35 -1.32 25.04 -9.09
N ALA A 36 -2.56 24.59 -9.26
CA ALA A 36 -3.75 25.26 -8.75
C ALA A 36 -4.48 24.40 -7.71
N TYR A 37 -4.99 25.06 -6.67
CA TYR A 37 -5.60 24.41 -5.52
C TYR A 37 -7.01 24.96 -5.27
N ASP A 38 -7.87 24.13 -4.70
CA ASP A 38 -9.19 24.56 -4.23
C ASP A 38 -9.12 25.25 -2.85
N ALA A 39 -10.30 25.59 -2.31
CA ALA A 39 -10.45 26.23 -1.01
C ALA A 39 -10.07 25.29 0.15
N GLU A 40 -10.14 23.97 -0.05
CA GLU A 40 -9.71 22.95 0.91
C GLU A 40 -8.22 22.59 0.78
N HIS A 41 -7.44 23.39 0.03
CA HIS A 41 -6.00 23.18 -0.20
C HIS A 41 -5.64 21.89 -0.95
N ARG A 42 -6.58 21.28 -1.68
CA ARG A 42 -6.32 20.11 -2.54
C ARG A 42 -5.88 20.57 -3.93
N LEU A 43 -4.89 19.88 -4.50
CA LEU A 43 -4.38 20.16 -5.84
C LEU A 43 -5.43 19.72 -6.88
N ILE A 44 -5.99 20.66 -7.64
CA ILE A 44 -7.06 20.39 -8.60
C ILE A 44 -6.61 20.47 -10.06
N GLU A 45 -5.52 21.19 -10.35
CA GLU A 45 -5.00 21.33 -11.70
C GLU A 45 -3.47 21.51 -11.70
N VAL A 46 -2.80 20.87 -12.66
CA VAL A 46 -1.38 21.08 -12.98
C VAL A 46 -1.24 21.36 -14.47
N ARG A 47 -0.73 22.54 -14.82
CA ARG A 47 -0.36 22.89 -16.20
C ARG A 47 1.13 22.72 -16.37
N SER A 48 1.54 21.85 -17.30
CA SER A 48 2.94 21.58 -17.59
C SER A 48 3.27 22.11 -18.98
N GLN A 49 4.35 22.89 -19.09
CA GLN A 49 4.85 23.44 -20.34
C GLN A 49 6.31 23.04 -20.56
N LYS A 50 6.57 22.32 -21.65
CA LYS A 50 7.93 21.88 -22.04
C LYS A 50 8.05 21.82 -23.56
N ASP A 51 9.15 22.34 -24.10
CA ASP A 51 9.48 22.31 -25.54
C ASP A 51 8.32 22.79 -26.43
N GLY A 52 7.61 23.85 -26.00
CA GLY A 52 6.48 24.43 -26.72
C GLY A 52 5.16 23.64 -26.61
N ARG A 53 5.14 22.50 -25.93
CA ARG A 53 3.92 21.71 -25.66
C ARG A 53 3.37 22.05 -24.28
N GLU A 54 2.05 22.17 -24.18
CA GLU A 54 1.32 22.31 -22.92
C GLU A 54 0.42 21.10 -22.71
N THR A 55 0.42 20.57 -21.49
CA THR A 55 -0.49 19.52 -21.02
C THR A 55 -1.11 19.95 -19.70
N VAL A 56 -2.39 19.66 -19.52
CA VAL A 56 -3.15 20.00 -18.32
C VAL A 56 -3.65 18.72 -17.66
N VAL A 57 -3.29 18.51 -16.40
CA VAL A 57 -3.82 17.42 -15.58
C VAL A 57 -4.80 18.01 -14.58
N LYS A 58 -6.01 17.46 -14.49
CA LYS A 58 -7.03 17.84 -13.52
C LYS A 58 -7.34 16.68 -12.58
N MET A 59 -7.67 16.99 -11.34
CA MET A 59 -7.98 16.00 -10.31
C MET A 59 -9.38 16.23 -9.76
N THR A 60 -10.09 15.16 -9.45
CA THR A 60 -11.41 15.20 -8.79
C THR A 60 -11.37 14.40 -7.51
N TYR A 61 -11.99 14.95 -6.46
CA TYR A 61 -11.99 14.39 -5.12
C TYR A 61 -13.41 14.14 -4.63
N ASP A 62 -13.57 13.14 -3.77
CA ASP A 62 -14.80 12.94 -3.01
C ASP A 62 -14.86 13.84 -1.75
N PRO A 63 -16.00 13.88 -1.02
CA PRO A 63 -16.13 14.66 0.19
C PRO A 63 -15.20 14.24 1.34
N LEU A 64 -14.65 13.03 1.31
CA LEU A 64 -13.66 12.55 2.29
C LEU A 64 -12.23 13.01 1.93
N GLY A 65 -12.04 13.71 0.82
CA GLY A 65 -10.75 14.20 0.36
C GLY A 65 -9.93 13.17 -0.44
N ARG A 66 -10.51 12.01 -0.78
CA ARG A 66 -9.84 10.98 -1.59
C ARG A 66 -9.97 11.34 -3.07
N ARG A 67 -8.90 11.19 -3.84
CA ARG A 67 -8.94 11.43 -5.29
C ARG A 67 -9.66 10.27 -5.97
N ILE A 68 -10.75 10.59 -6.68
CA ILE A 68 -11.58 9.63 -7.41
C ILE A 68 -11.30 9.62 -8.91
N ALA A 69 -10.69 10.68 -9.45
CA ALA A 69 -10.28 10.72 -10.85
C ALA A 69 -9.09 11.67 -11.10
N LYS A 70 -8.36 11.40 -12.18
CA LYS A 70 -7.50 12.37 -12.88
C LYS A 70 -7.79 12.36 -14.39
N THR A 71 -7.78 13.52 -15.01
CA THR A 71 -7.90 13.67 -16.47
C THR A 71 -6.72 14.42 -17.04
N GLU A 72 -6.25 14.01 -18.20
CA GLU A 72 -5.15 14.63 -18.94
C GLU A 72 -5.73 15.32 -20.18
N HIS A 73 -5.26 16.53 -20.48
CA HIS A 73 -5.70 17.32 -21.63
C HIS A 73 -4.51 17.96 -22.35
N ASP A 74 -4.66 18.20 -23.65
CA ASP A 74 -3.72 19.04 -24.40
C ASP A 74 -3.99 20.55 -24.16
N SER A 75 -3.23 21.41 -24.85
CA SER A 75 -3.37 22.86 -24.79
C SER A 75 -4.74 23.38 -25.26
N ASN A 76 -5.45 22.63 -26.09
CA ASN A 76 -6.77 22.99 -26.62
C ASN A 76 -7.92 22.43 -25.77
N GLY A 77 -7.60 21.72 -24.69
CA GLY A 77 -8.56 21.07 -23.80
C GLY A 77 -9.02 19.69 -24.28
N TYR A 78 -8.45 19.16 -25.36
CA TYR A 78 -8.80 17.83 -25.86
C TYR A 78 -8.36 16.75 -24.84
N PRO A 79 -9.22 15.80 -24.46
CA PRO A 79 -8.88 14.77 -23.50
C PRO A 79 -7.83 13.80 -24.07
N LEU A 80 -6.73 13.62 -23.35
CA LEU A 80 -5.65 12.68 -23.67
C LEU A 80 -5.76 11.37 -22.88
N GLY A 81 -6.39 11.41 -21.70
CA GLY A 81 -6.54 10.23 -20.85
C GLY A 81 -7.38 10.52 -19.61
N GLU A 82 -7.93 9.45 -19.04
CA GLU A 82 -8.62 9.48 -17.75
C GLU A 82 -8.17 8.27 -16.92
N THR A 83 -8.00 8.48 -15.62
CA THR A 83 -7.85 7.40 -14.64
C THR A 83 -8.83 7.61 -13.50
N ARG A 84 -9.59 6.57 -13.14
CA ARG A 84 -10.54 6.58 -12.02
C ARG A 84 -10.05 5.68 -10.90
N PHE A 85 -10.40 6.01 -9.66
CA PHE A 85 -9.91 5.33 -8.46
C PHE A 85 -11.06 4.93 -7.53
N ASP A 86 -11.04 3.68 -7.10
CA ASP A 86 -11.91 3.16 -6.04
C ASP A 86 -11.12 2.95 -4.76
N TRP A 87 -11.80 3.07 -3.62
CA TRP A 87 -11.17 3.14 -2.30
C TRP A 87 -11.83 2.22 -1.29
N GLU A 88 -11.01 1.53 -0.50
CA GLU A 88 -11.39 0.84 0.74
C GLU A 88 -10.96 1.70 1.94
N GLY A 89 -11.91 2.44 2.55
CA GLY A 89 -11.56 3.44 3.56
C GLY A 89 -10.59 4.49 2.98
N LEU A 90 -9.38 4.60 3.52
CA LEU A 90 -8.31 5.49 3.04
C LEU A 90 -7.20 4.73 2.27
N ARG A 91 -7.47 3.51 1.82
CA ARG A 91 -6.54 2.68 1.06
C ARG A 91 -7.04 2.58 -0.38
N LEU A 92 -6.16 2.85 -1.35
CA LEU A 92 -6.49 2.70 -2.77
C LEU A 92 -6.83 1.24 -3.03
N LEU A 93 -8.04 0.98 -3.51
CA LEU A 93 -8.50 -0.38 -3.78
C LEU A 93 -8.24 -0.74 -5.24
N GLN A 94 -8.65 0.12 -6.15
CA GLN A 94 -8.59 -0.19 -7.58
C GLN A 94 -8.38 1.07 -8.41
N GLU A 95 -7.71 0.92 -9.54
CA GLU A 95 -7.68 1.94 -10.60
C GLU A 95 -8.28 1.41 -11.89
N HIS A 96 -8.83 2.33 -12.69
CA HIS A 96 -9.33 2.08 -14.03
C HIS A 96 -8.73 3.11 -14.98
N ARG A 97 -8.06 2.64 -16.03
CA ARG A 97 -7.47 3.49 -17.07
C ARG A 97 -7.75 2.89 -18.43
N HIS A 98 -8.52 3.60 -19.26
CA HIS A 98 -9.05 3.06 -20.52
C HIS A 98 -9.81 1.73 -20.30
N SER A 99 -9.38 0.64 -20.93
CA SER A 99 -9.94 -0.71 -20.75
C SER A 99 -9.20 -1.55 -19.70
N GLN A 100 -8.20 -0.97 -19.02
CA GLN A 100 -7.38 -1.68 -18.04
C GLN A 100 -7.88 -1.38 -16.63
N THR A 101 -7.85 -2.40 -15.78
CA THR A 101 -8.20 -2.31 -14.36
C THR A 101 -7.12 -2.98 -13.54
N SER A 102 -6.69 -2.33 -12.45
CA SER A 102 -5.73 -2.91 -11.49
C SER A 102 -6.35 -2.87 -10.09
N LEU A 103 -6.71 -4.03 -9.54
CA LEU A 103 -7.14 -4.19 -8.15
C LEU A 103 -5.93 -4.48 -7.27
N TYR A 104 -5.76 -3.74 -6.17
CA TYR A 104 -4.63 -3.83 -5.27
C TYR A 104 -4.98 -4.61 -3.99
N LEU A 105 -4.14 -5.58 -3.66
CA LEU A 105 -4.23 -6.39 -2.44
C LEU A 105 -3.05 -6.06 -1.53
N TYR A 106 -3.30 -5.88 -0.23
CA TYR A 106 -2.30 -5.44 0.74
C TYR A 106 -2.14 -6.45 1.88
N GLU A 107 -1.02 -6.39 2.59
CA GLU A 107 -0.82 -7.18 3.80
C GLU A 107 -1.64 -6.65 4.99
N GLU A 108 -2.50 -7.50 5.55
CA GLU A 108 -3.34 -7.18 6.72
C GLU A 108 -4.10 -5.84 6.50
N ASP A 109 -4.25 -5.01 7.53
CA ASP A 109 -4.75 -3.62 7.42
C ASP A 109 -3.61 -2.62 7.07
N GLY A 110 -2.48 -3.10 6.55
CA GLY A 110 -1.34 -2.27 6.20
C GLY A 110 -1.45 -1.62 4.81
N TYR A 111 -0.38 -0.93 4.42
CA TYR A 111 -0.23 -0.32 3.09
C TYR A 111 0.86 -0.99 2.25
N VAL A 112 1.45 -2.09 2.74
CA VAL A 112 2.41 -2.89 1.95
C VAL A 112 1.64 -3.68 0.91
N PRO A 113 1.88 -3.47 -0.40
CA PRO A 113 1.18 -4.19 -1.43
C PRO A 113 1.67 -5.65 -1.47
N LEU A 114 0.75 -6.59 -1.59
CA LEU A 114 1.01 -8.03 -1.62
C LEU A 114 0.84 -8.60 -3.03
N ALA A 115 -0.27 -8.25 -3.68
CA ALA A 115 -0.57 -8.68 -5.03
C ALA A 115 -1.41 -7.62 -5.76
N ARG A 116 -1.48 -7.71 -7.08
CA ARG A 116 -2.43 -6.99 -7.91
C ARG A 116 -3.16 -7.97 -8.82
N VAL A 117 -4.42 -7.68 -9.11
CA VAL A 117 -5.24 -8.43 -10.06
C VAL A 117 -5.57 -7.48 -11.20
N ASP A 118 -5.06 -7.79 -12.39
CA ASP A 118 -5.23 -6.95 -13.56
C ASP A 118 -6.23 -7.56 -14.53
N GLY A 119 -7.07 -6.71 -15.13
CA GLY A 119 -8.15 -7.11 -16.02
C GLY A 119 -9.45 -7.47 -15.29
N THR A 120 -10.44 -7.96 -16.05
CA THR A 120 -11.79 -8.28 -15.56
C THR A 120 -12.25 -9.67 -16.01
N GLY A 121 -13.10 -10.31 -15.19
CA GLY A 121 -13.69 -11.61 -15.50
C GLY A 121 -12.66 -12.73 -15.73
N GLU A 122 -12.88 -13.52 -16.78
CA GLU A 122 -12.01 -14.65 -17.17
C GLU A 122 -10.60 -14.24 -17.62
N HIS A 123 -10.37 -12.95 -17.91
CA HIS A 123 -9.08 -12.43 -18.38
C HIS A 123 -8.21 -11.85 -17.27
N GLN A 124 -8.55 -12.14 -16.01
CA GLN A 124 -7.79 -11.64 -14.87
C GLN A 124 -6.42 -12.31 -14.76
N SER A 125 -5.40 -11.49 -14.51
CA SER A 125 -4.03 -11.93 -14.24
C SER A 125 -3.61 -11.49 -12.85
N VAL A 126 -3.17 -12.44 -12.01
CA VAL A 126 -2.66 -12.14 -10.67
C VAL A 126 -1.16 -11.96 -10.73
N ARG A 127 -0.66 -10.85 -10.17
CA ARG A 127 0.76 -10.51 -10.10
C ARG A 127 1.15 -10.23 -8.66
N TYR A 128 2.35 -10.65 -8.28
CA TYR A 128 2.83 -10.63 -6.90
C TYR A 128 3.92 -9.57 -6.72
N TYR A 129 3.78 -8.77 -5.68
CA TYR A 129 4.76 -7.75 -5.34
C TYR A 129 5.92 -8.34 -4.56
N HIS A 130 7.14 -7.92 -4.90
CA HIS A 130 8.32 -8.05 -4.07
C HIS A 130 8.74 -6.65 -3.69
N ASN A 131 8.71 -6.36 -2.39
CA ASN A 131 8.90 -5.03 -1.85
C ASN A 131 10.20 -4.94 -1.04
N ASP A 132 10.80 -3.76 -1.01
CA ASP A 132 11.82 -3.40 -0.04
C ASP A 132 11.24 -3.39 1.40
N LEU A 133 12.12 -3.28 2.39
CA LEU A 133 11.81 -3.30 3.82
C LEU A 133 10.76 -2.25 4.23
N ASN A 134 10.74 -1.10 3.56
CA ASN A 134 9.78 -0.02 3.79
C ASN A 134 8.46 -0.19 2.99
N GLY A 135 8.28 -1.30 2.27
CA GLY A 135 7.08 -1.60 1.49
C GLY A 135 7.05 -0.95 0.10
N LEU A 136 8.16 -0.36 -0.37
CA LEU A 136 8.30 0.12 -1.74
C LEU A 136 8.38 -1.06 -2.72
N PRO A 137 7.49 -1.16 -3.73
CA PRO A 137 7.57 -2.18 -4.77
C PRO A 137 8.89 -2.13 -5.54
N GLU A 138 9.64 -3.22 -5.60
CA GLU A 138 10.86 -3.33 -6.42
C GLU A 138 10.66 -4.24 -7.63
N GLN A 139 9.76 -5.23 -7.53
CA GLN A 139 9.51 -6.20 -8.59
C GLN A 139 8.05 -6.68 -8.58
N LEU A 140 7.54 -7.04 -9.76
CA LEU A 140 6.30 -7.78 -9.95
C LEU A 140 6.58 -9.09 -10.70
N THR A 141 6.00 -10.19 -10.20
CA THR A 141 6.07 -11.49 -10.86
C THR A 141 4.70 -12.07 -11.15
N GLU A 142 4.61 -12.92 -12.18
CA GLU A 142 3.43 -13.75 -12.46
C GLU A 142 3.42 -15.02 -11.58
N ALA A 143 2.36 -15.82 -11.70
CA ALA A 143 2.15 -17.03 -10.90
C ALA A 143 3.24 -18.11 -11.11
N ASP A 144 3.89 -18.10 -12.27
CA ASP A 144 5.03 -18.97 -12.59
C ASP A 144 6.38 -18.43 -12.05
N GLY A 145 6.36 -17.25 -11.42
CA GLY A 145 7.55 -16.59 -10.88
C GLY A 145 8.30 -15.71 -11.90
N LYS A 146 7.83 -15.61 -13.14
CA LYS A 146 8.46 -14.75 -14.15
C LYS A 146 8.28 -13.28 -13.78
N THR A 147 9.36 -12.52 -13.86
CA THR A 147 9.32 -11.05 -13.65
C THR A 147 8.70 -10.37 -14.85
N VAL A 148 7.71 -9.51 -14.60
CA VAL A 148 7.05 -8.70 -15.64
C VAL A 148 7.37 -7.22 -15.54
N TRP A 149 7.76 -6.77 -14.35
CA TRP A 149 8.15 -5.40 -14.08
C TRP A 149 9.15 -5.35 -12.93
N GLN A 150 10.11 -4.43 -13.01
CA GLN A 150 11.11 -4.19 -11.98
C GLN A 150 11.52 -2.72 -11.99
N ALA A 151 11.85 -2.17 -10.82
CA ALA A 151 12.40 -0.83 -10.70
C ALA A 151 13.54 -0.75 -9.68
N ARG A 152 14.44 0.21 -9.89
CA ARG A 152 15.48 0.62 -8.93
C ARG A 152 15.26 2.06 -8.55
N TYR A 153 15.40 2.36 -7.26
CA TYR A 153 15.02 3.67 -6.72
C TYR A 153 16.20 4.44 -6.14
N GLN A 154 16.09 5.75 -6.26
CA GLN A 154 16.85 6.71 -5.47
C GLN A 154 16.24 6.82 -4.06
N VAL A 155 17.00 7.39 -3.13
CA VAL A 155 16.65 7.48 -1.69
C VAL A 155 15.26 8.06 -1.43
N TRP A 156 14.81 9.01 -2.25
CA TRP A 156 13.54 9.70 -2.07
C TRP A 156 12.38 9.13 -2.90
N GLY A 157 12.56 7.94 -3.50
CA GLY A 157 11.49 7.22 -4.18
C GLY A 157 11.35 7.50 -5.67
N ASN A 158 12.22 8.32 -6.26
CA ASN A 158 12.36 8.43 -7.72
C ASN A 158 12.91 7.13 -8.29
N ALA A 159 12.32 6.61 -9.36
CA ALA A 159 12.86 5.48 -10.09
C ALA A 159 14.06 5.95 -10.93
N ASP A 160 15.22 5.35 -10.71
CA ASP A 160 16.42 5.52 -11.54
C ASP A 160 16.29 4.69 -12.82
N GLU A 161 15.70 3.51 -12.69
CA GLU A 161 15.45 2.56 -13.76
C GLU A 161 14.10 1.88 -13.53
N GLU A 162 13.34 1.69 -14.62
CA GLU A 162 12.07 0.96 -14.64
C GLU A 162 12.05 0.10 -15.90
N VAL A 163 12.05 -1.23 -15.73
CA VAL A 163 12.06 -2.22 -16.81
C VAL A 163 10.77 -3.03 -16.75
N ARG A 164 10.18 -3.31 -17.91
CA ARG A 164 8.99 -4.16 -18.02
C ARG A 164 9.02 -5.01 -19.27
N GLU A 165 8.35 -6.14 -19.19
CA GLU A 165 8.05 -6.99 -20.34
C GLU A 165 7.11 -6.27 -21.32
N ALA A 166 7.30 -6.49 -22.62
CA ALA A 166 6.54 -5.79 -23.66
C ALA A 166 5.03 -6.09 -23.62
N TYR A 167 4.65 -7.26 -23.09
CA TYR A 167 3.25 -7.66 -22.95
C TYR A 167 2.60 -7.14 -21.66
N PHE A 168 3.38 -6.58 -20.73
CA PHE A 168 2.84 -5.93 -19.53
C PHE A 168 2.41 -4.50 -19.89
N ILE A 169 1.15 -4.37 -20.29
CA ILE A 169 0.58 -3.12 -20.81
C ILE A 169 0.14 -2.17 -19.69
N GLU A 170 -0.13 -2.69 -18.49
CA GLU A 170 -0.47 -1.88 -17.33
C GLU A 170 0.74 -1.09 -16.82
N GLU A 171 0.46 -0.07 -16.03
CA GLU A 171 1.49 0.67 -15.30
C GLU A 171 1.57 0.18 -13.85
N GLN A 172 2.78 0.23 -13.27
CA GLN A 172 2.99 0.06 -11.84
C GLN A 172 3.25 1.40 -11.18
N ASN A 173 2.22 1.96 -10.54
CA ASN A 173 2.25 3.31 -10.01
C ASN A 173 2.36 3.38 -8.48
N LEU A 174 2.25 2.27 -7.73
CA LEU A 174 2.49 2.30 -6.29
C LEU A 174 3.95 2.67 -5.98
N ARG A 175 4.14 3.49 -4.94
CA ARG A 175 5.47 3.94 -4.45
C ARG A 175 5.61 3.60 -2.98
N PHE A 176 6.16 4.48 -2.15
CA PHE A 176 6.15 4.25 -0.69
C PHE A 176 4.73 3.97 -0.21
N GLN A 177 4.59 3.31 0.93
CA GLN A 177 3.28 2.92 1.48
C GLN A 177 2.29 4.11 1.50
N GLY A 178 1.16 3.95 0.80
CA GLY A 178 0.12 4.98 0.63
C GLY A 178 0.29 5.89 -0.59
N GLN A 179 1.40 5.79 -1.31
CA GLN A 179 1.74 6.66 -2.43
C GLN A 179 1.41 6.07 -3.80
N TYR A 180 0.95 6.92 -4.70
CA TYR A 180 0.67 6.65 -6.11
C TYR A 180 1.43 7.64 -7.01
N LEU A 181 2.28 7.17 -7.91
CA LEU A 181 2.99 8.00 -8.88
C LEU A 181 2.04 8.50 -9.96
N ASP A 182 1.91 9.83 -10.06
CA ASP A 182 1.36 10.47 -11.25
C ASP A 182 2.49 10.78 -12.21
N ARG A 183 2.64 9.93 -13.23
CA ARG A 183 3.72 10.01 -14.22
C ARG A 183 3.70 11.31 -15.01
N GLU A 184 2.51 11.86 -15.21
CA GLU A 184 2.24 13.08 -15.96
C GLU A 184 2.90 14.29 -15.29
N ILE A 185 2.82 14.35 -13.95
CA ILE A 185 3.32 15.48 -13.16
C ILE A 185 4.60 15.18 -12.38
N GLY A 186 4.99 13.91 -12.26
CA GLY A 186 6.19 13.47 -11.54
C GLY A 186 6.09 13.60 -10.03
N LEU A 187 4.88 13.73 -9.49
CA LEU A 187 4.61 13.77 -8.06
C LEU A 187 3.96 12.47 -7.63
N HIS A 188 4.11 12.13 -6.35
CA HIS A 188 3.41 11.01 -5.75
C HIS A 188 2.19 11.53 -4.99
N TYR A 189 0.99 11.17 -5.42
CA TYR A 189 -0.21 11.38 -4.65
C TYR A 189 -0.16 10.52 -3.37
N ASN A 190 -0.35 11.16 -2.22
CA ASN A 190 -0.32 10.53 -0.90
C ASN A 190 -1.53 10.96 -0.10
N THR A 191 -2.70 10.45 -0.49
CA THR A 191 -4.05 10.70 0.05
C THR A 191 -4.40 12.19 0.22
N PHE A 192 -3.88 12.88 1.23
CA PHE A 192 -4.17 14.30 1.50
C PHE A 192 -3.11 15.28 1.00
N ARG A 193 -1.93 14.79 0.59
CA ARG A 193 -0.84 15.63 0.08
C ARG A 193 -0.21 15.05 -1.18
N PHE A 194 0.52 15.89 -1.92
CA PHE A 194 1.42 15.44 -2.98
C PHE A 194 2.85 15.49 -2.47
N TYR A 195 3.58 14.40 -2.69
CA TYR A 195 4.99 14.25 -2.35
C TYR A 195 5.84 14.45 -3.61
N ASP A 196 6.87 15.28 -3.49
CA ASP A 196 7.86 15.53 -4.51
C ASP A 196 9.10 14.64 -4.26
N PRO A 197 9.26 13.54 -5.03
CA PRO A 197 10.39 12.62 -4.87
C PRO A 197 11.73 13.25 -5.27
N ASP A 198 11.74 14.35 -6.03
CA ASP A 198 13.00 15.01 -6.41
C ASP A 198 13.73 15.65 -5.22
N VAL A 199 12.97 16.01 -4.18
CA VAL A 199 13.45 16.76 -3.02
C VAL A 199 13.03 16.14 -1.69
N GLY A 200 12.36 14.98 -1.72
CA GLY A 200 12.04 14.20 -0.54
C GLY A 200 11.00 14.83 0.39
N ARG A 201 10.03 15.59 -0.13
CA ARG A 201 9.12 16.38 0.72
C ARG A 201 7.75 16.64 0.10
N PHE A 202 6.77 16.98 0.93
CA PHE A 202 5.44 17.38 0.47
C PHE A 202 5.43 18.75 -0.20
N THR A 203 4.48 18.96 -1.11
CA THR A 203 4.29 20.21 -1.85
C THR A 203 3.44 21.24 -1.10
N THR A 204 2.75 20.80 -0.05
CA THR A 204 1.92 21.64 0.83
C THR A 204 2.32 21.44 2.30
N PRO A 205 2.05 22.43 3.18
CA PRO A 205 2.24 22.26 4.61
C PRO A 205 1.31 21.18 5.18
N ASP A 206 1.69 20.63 6.32
CA ASP A 206 0.90 19.63 7.02
C ASP A 206 -0.49 20.14 7.41
N PRO A 207 -1.59 19.48 6.99
CA PRO A 207 -2.95 19.89 7.33
C PRO A 207 -3.23 19.91 8.84
N ILE A 208 -2.54 19.07 9.63
CA ILE A 208 -2.66 19.05 11.10
C ILE A 208 -1.62 19.95 11.79
N GLY A 209 -0.88 20.75 11.02
CA GLY A 209 0.07 21.74 11.51
C GLY A 209 1.19 21.12 12.34
N LEU A 210 1.51 21.76 13.48
CA LEU A 210 2.61 21.32 14.35
C LEU A 210 2.34 19.98 15.06
N ILE A 211 1.11 19.47 15.02
CA ILE A 211 0.79 18.11 15.53
C ILE A 211 1.49 17.04 14.67
N GLY A 212 1.65 17.30 13.36
CA GLY A 212 2.40 16.44 12.43
C GLY A 212 3.94 16.56 12.57
N GLY A 213 4.41 17.58 13.30
CA GLY A 213 5.83 17.84 13.58
C GLY A 213 6.27 19.26 13.24
N PHE A 214 7.53 19.57 13.57
CA PHE A 214 8.09 20.92 13.39
C PHE A 214 8.41 21.28 11.92
N ASN A 215 8.58 20.29 11.05
CA ASN A 215 8.81 20.49 9.62
C ASN A 215 7.54 20.15 8.83
N LEU A 216 6.76 21.18 8.52
CA LEU A 216 5.45 21.05 7.88
C LEU A 216 5.47 20.40 6.48
N TYR A 217 6.63 20.23 5.86
CA TYR A 217 6.75 19.61 4.53
C TYR A 217 7.40 18.22 4.58
N GLN A 218 7.78 17.73 5.76
CA GLN A 218 8.50 16.46 5.89
C GLN A 218 7.59 15.27 5.58
N TYR A 219 8.07 14.32 4.77
CA TYR A 219 7.39 13.03 4.59
C TYR A 219 7.54 12.15 5.83
N ALA A 220 8.78 11.89 6.23
CA ALA A 220 9.09 11.16 7.45
C ALA A 220 10.52 11.51 7.94
N PRO A 221 10.85 11.30 9.23
CA PRO A 221 12.21 11.40 9.75
C PRO A 221 13.20 10.52 9.01
N ASN A 222 12.79 9.31 8.64
CA ASN A 222 13.58 8.37 7.85
C ASN A 222 12.65 7.44 7.05
N PRO A 223 12.60 7.53 5.70
CA PRO A 223 11.69 6.75 4.86
C PRO A 223 12.01 5.24 4.81
N ILE A 224 13.11 4.80 5.42
CA ILE A 224 13.46 3.36 5.56
C ILE A 224 12.63 2.72 6.69
N GLY A 225 12.37 3.44 7.78
CA GLY A 225 11.72 2.90 8.98
C GLY A 225 10.38 3.56 9.34
N TRP A 226 10.03 4.65 8.66
CA TRP A 226 8.84 5.45 8.92
C TRP A 226 8.07 5.67 7.62
N ILE A 227 6.75 5.69 7.74
CA ILE A 227 5.81 5.89 6.64
C ILE A 227 4.78 6.95 7.03
N ASP A 228 4.24 7.67 6.05
CA ASP A 228 3.07 8.54 6.22
C ASP A 228 2.02 8.18 5.15
N PRO A 229 1.19 7.14 5.35
CA PRO A 229 0.26 6.66 4.32
C PRO A 229 -0.89 7.60 3.99
N TRP A 230 -1.18 8.54 4.89
CA TRP A 230 -2.28 9.49 4.73
C TRP A 230 -1.77 10.87 4.30
N GLY A 231 -0.49 11.18 4.52
CA GLY A 231 0.00 12.54 4.34
C GLY A 231 -0.44 13.45 5.48
N TRP A 232 -0.50 12.98 6.73
CA TRP A 232 -0.80 13.80 7.91
C TRP A 232 0.26 13.70 9.00
N SER A 233 0.76 12.50 9.27
CA SER A 233 1.79 12.30 10.29
C SER A 233 2.50 11.00 10.04
N CYS A 234 3.82 11.03 10.11
CA CYS A 234 4.63 9.83 9.98
C CYS A 234 4.51 8.94 11.23
N GLY A 235 4.42 7.63 11.00
CA GLY A 235 4.45 6.60 12.04
C GLY A 235 5.60 5.63 11.81
N GLN A 236 6.13 5.06 12.89
CA GLN A 236 7.06 3.94 12.76
C GLN A 236 6.34 2.76 12.13
N PHE A 237 6.94 2.20 11.09
CA PHE A 237 6.46 0.97 10.49
C PHE A 237 6.59 -0.18 11.52
N LYS A 238 5.46 -0.69 12.02
CA LYS A 238 5.43 -1.79 12.99
C LYS A 238 4.64 -2.97 12.43
N ARG A 239 5.27 -3.75 11.55
CA ARG A 239 4.77 -5.09 11.17
C ARG A 239 4.68 -5.98 12.42
N TRP A 240 3.65 -6.82 12.46
CA TRP A 240 3.61 -7.94 13.39
C TRP A 240 4.82 -8.85 13.13
N LYS A 241 5.55 -9.21 14.20
CA LYS A 241 6.71 -10.10 14.11
C LYS A 241 6.35 -11.45 14.72
N ARG A 242 6.94 -12.52 14.20
CA ARG A 242 6.81 -13.85 14.81
C ARG A 242 7.29 -13.81 16.26
N GLY A 243 6.59 -14.54 17.12
CA GLY A 243 6.74 -14.50 18.57
C GLY A 243 5.90 -13.40 19.26
N GLN A 244 5.34 -12.44 18.53
CA GLN A 244 4.42 -11.47 19.12
C GLN A 244 3.01 -12.06 19.29
N ALA A 245 2.23 -11.47 20.18
CA ALA A 245 0.83 -11.83 20.41
C ALA A 245 0.04 -11.84 19.09
N ILE A 246 -0.72 -12.91 18.82
CA ILE A 246 -1.41 -13.13 17.53
C ILE A 246 -2.62 -12.21 17.34
N ASP A 247 -3.23 -11.82 18.46
CA ASP A 247 -4.35 -10.91 18.64
C ASP A 247 -3.93 -9.44 18.74
N LYS A 248 -2.63 -9.15 18.64
CA LYS A 248 -2.11 -7.79 18.61
C LYS A 248 -2.88 -6.96 17.58
N PRO A 249 -3.45 -5.80 17.98
CA PRO A 249 -4.19 -4.94 17.07
C PRO A 249 -3.38 -4.60 15.81
N LEU A 250 -4.10 -4.47 14.71
CA LEU A 250 -3.53 -4.03 13.44
C LEU A 250 -3.05 -2.57 13.56
N PRO A 251 -2.19 -2.09 12.64
CA PRO A 251 -1.75 -0.69 12.65
C PRO A 251 -2.91 0.32 12.67
N SER A 252 -4.08 -0.07 12.16
CA SER A 252 -5.34 0.66 12.19
C SER A 252 -5.97 0.79 13.59
N GLY A 253 -5.44 0.10 14.60
CA GLY A 253 -6.03 -0.04 15.94
C GLY A 253 -7.16 -1.07 16.03
N LYS A 254 -7.59 -1.65 14.90
CA LYS A 254 -8.64 -2.68 14.86
C LYS A 254 -8.12 -4.04 15.35
N ALA A 255 -9.02 -4.84 15.89
CA ALA A 255 -8.74 -6.25 16.16
C ALA A 255 -8.48 -6.99 14.84
N PRO A 256 -7.51 -7.92 14.78
CA PRO A 256 -7.23 -8.68 13.57
C PRO A 256 -8.39 -9.62 13.22
N ALA A 257 -8.68 -9.74 11.93
CA ALA A 257 -9.60 -10.76 11.42
C ALA A 257 -9.07 -12.19 11.71
N TRP A 258 -9.97 -13.17 11.74
CA TRP A 258 -9.64 -14.54 12.16
C TRP A 258 -8.57 -15.21 11.28
N ASP A 259 -8.61 -14.96 9.97
CA ASP A 259 -7.62 -15.42 9.01
C ASP A 259 -6.21 -14.88 9.34
N VAL A 260 -6.11 -13.61 9.75
CA VAL A 260 -4.86 -12.99 10.21
C VAL A 260 -4.38 -13.66 11.50
N VAL A 261 -5.27 -13.84 12.48
CA VAL A 261 -4.94 -14.51 13.76
C VAL A 261 -4.42 -15.92 13.52
N ARG A 262 -5.12 -16.70 12.69
CA ARG A 262 -4.72 -18.06 12.30
C ARG A 262 -3.36 -18.07 11.59
N ASN A 263 -3.13 -17.13 10.68
CA ASN A 263 -1.84 -17.02 9.99
C ASN A 263 -0.69 -16.74 10.98
N ARG A 264 -0.91 -15.79 11.89
CA ARG A 264 0.04 -15.42 12.95
C ARG A 264 0.30 -16.56 13.92
N TYR A 265 -0.73 -17.31 14.28
CA TYR A 265 -0.62 -18.51 15.13
C TYR A 265 0.37 -19.52 14.54
N TRP A 266 0.16 -19.94 13.29
CA TRP A 266 1.03 -20.95 12.68
C TRP A 266 2.46 -20.44 12.47
N LYS A 267 2.65 -19.15 12.19
CA LYS A 267 3.98 -18.53 12.15
C LYS A 267 4.68 -18.56 13.52
N ASN A 268 3.96 -18.31 14.60
CA ASN A 268 4.51 -18.44 15.96
C ASN A 268 4.81 -19.89 16.30
N ARG A 269 3.93 -20.82 15.90
CA ARG A 269 4.12 -22.26 16.08
C ARG A 269 5.36 -22.76 15.37
N TYR A 270 5.63 -22.28 14.15
CA TYR A 270 6.89 -22.54 13.45
C TYR A 270 8.11 -22.10 14.27
N GLU A 271 8.13 -20.87 14.81
CA GLU A 271 9.28 -20.40 15.58
C GLU A 271 9.48 -21.22 16.86
N ALA A 272 8.39 -21.55 17.57
CA ALA A 272 8.44 -22.38 18.76
C ALA A 272 8.94 -23.81 18.48
N SER A 273 8.68 -24.33 17.29
CA SER A 273 8.99 -25.72 16.92
C SER A 273 10.30 -25.86 16.12
N LYS A 274 10.97 -24.75 15.81
CA LYS A 274 12.16 -24.74 14.94
C LYS A 274 13.29 -25.61 15.46
N ALA A 275 13.39 -25.77 16.78
CA ALA A 275 14.42 -26.56 17.44
C ALA A 275 13.90 -27.90 18.01
N SER A 276 12.59 -28.16 17.99
CA SER A 276 12.01 -29.33 18.67
C SER A 276 12.03 -30.61 17.83
N GLY A 277 12.11 -30.50 16.50
CA GLY A 277 11.95 -31.65 15.60
C GLY A 277 10.54 -32.23 15.56
N GLU A 278 9.57 -31.55 16.16
CA GLU A 278 8.19 -32.02 16.31
C GLU A 278 7.45 -32.17 14.98
N PHE A 279 7.79 -31.35 13.99
CA PHE A 279 7.14 -31.36 12.68
C PHE A 279 8.12 -31.72 11.57
N SER A 280 7.59 -32.40 10.55
CA SER A 280 8.34 -32.68 9.32
C SER A 280 8.80 -31.40 8.63
N PRO A 281 9.88 -31.42 7.83
CA PRO A 281 10.34 -30.26 7.07
C PRO A 281 9.25 -29.65 6.17
N ALA A 282 8.36 -30.48 5.61
CA ALA A 282 7.22 -30.02 4.82
C ALA A 282 6.22 -29.19 5.66
N ASN A 283 5.86 -29.69 6.85
CA ASN A 283 5.00 -28.97 7.78
C ASN A 283 5.66 -27.70 8.33
N MET A 284 6.96 -27.74 8.60
CA MET A 284 7.73 -26.55 8.97
C MET A 284 7.68 -25.48 7.88
N SER A 285 7.81 -25.86 6.60
CA SER A 285 7.70 -24.94 5.46
C SER A 285 6.29 -24.33 5.32
N ARG A 286 5.23 -25.12 5.56
CA ARG A 286 3.84 -24.63 5.60
C ARG A 286 3.65 -23.60 6.71
N MET A 287 4.03 -23.93 7.94
CA MET A 287 3.88 -23.06 9.10
C MET A 287 4.73 -21.79 9.00
N LYS A 288 5.93 -21.86 8.38
CA LYS A 288 6.76 -20.68 8.08
C LYS A 288 5.98 -19.63 7.26
N ARG A 289 5.06 -20.07 6.39
CA ARG A 289 4.19 -19.19 5.59
C ARG A 289 2.86 -18.85 6.27
N GLY A 290 2.61 -19.39 7.47
CA GLY A 290 1.38 -19.21 8.23
C GLY A 290 0.26 -20.16 7.83
N SER A 291 0.56 -21.21 7.09
CA SER A 291 -0.37 -22.31 6.81
C SER A 291 -0.30 -23.38 7.89
N ALA A 292 -1.43 -23.98 8.21
CA ALA A 292 -1.48 -25.10 9.16
C ALA A 292 -0.63 -26.29 8.69
N PRO A 293 0.00 -27.03 9.61
CA PRO A 293 0.62 -28.31 9.30
C PRO A 293 -0.45 -29.33 8.88
N LEU A 294 -0.03 -30.35 8.16
CA LEU A 294 -0.88 -31.50 7.84
C LEU A 294 -0.78 -32.55 8.96
N ASP A 295 -1.90 -33.17 9.29
CA ASP A 295 -1.97 -34.34 10.15
C ASP A 295 -1.52 -35.62 9.43
N ALA A 296 -1.59 -36.76 10.12
CA ALA A 296 -1.19 -38.06 9.59
C ALA A 296 -2.02 -38.52 8.37
N ASN A 297 -3.24 -37.99 8.20
CA ASN A 297 -4.13 -38.29 7.08
C ASN A 297 -3.94 -37.32 5.90
N GLY A 298 -3.02 -36.35 6.02
CA GLY A 298 -2.80 -35.31 5.02
C GLY A 298 -3.82 -34.17 5.06
N ASN A 299 -4.69 -34.11 6.08
CA ASN A 299 -5.62 -33.01 6.27
C ASN A 299 -4.92 -31.84 6.99
N SER A 300 -5.31 -30.61 6.68
CA SER A 300 -4.78 -29.45 7.41
C SER A 300 -5.34 -29.43 8.83
N MET A 301 -4.45 -29.27 9.81
CA MET A 301 -4.81 -28.99 11.20
C MET A 301 -5.65 -27.72 11.31
N GLU A 302 -6.52 -27.68 12.31
CA GLU A 302 -7.44 -26.58 12.57
C GLU A 302 -7.16 -25.96 13.95
N LEU A 303 -7.67 -24.74 14.13
CA LEU A 303 -7.67 -24.07 15.43
C LEU A 303 -9.12 -23.96 15.90
N HIS A 304 -9.38 -24.47 17.09
CA HIS A 304 -10.68 -24.43 17.74
C HIS A 304 -10.68 -23.42 18.88
N HIS A 305 -11.74 -22.60 18.97
CA HIS A 305 -11.96 -21.67 20.07
C HIS A 305 -12.68 -22.33 21.23
N HIS A 306 -12.11 -22.29 22.45
CA HIS A 306 -12.78 -22.79 23.66
C HIS A 306 -14.05 -21.99 23.98
N ASN A 307 -13.99 -20.66 23.89
CA ASN A 307 -15.13 -19.77 23.87
C ASN A 307 -15.37 -19.31 22.42
N PRO A 308 -16.47 -19.77 21.78
CA PRO A 308 -16.75 -19.54 20.37
C PRO A 308 -16.80 -18.07 19.96
N GLN A 309 -16.33 -17.78 18.75
CA GLN A 309 -16.31 -16.41 18.20
C GLN A 309 -17.70 -15.74 18.16
N ARG A 310 -18.76 -16.53 17.93
CA ARG A 310 -20.16 -16.06 17.91
C ARG A 310 -20.63 -15.42 19.22
N ASN A 311 -19.97 -15.72 20.34
CA ASN A 311 -20.31 -15.16 21.65
C ASN A 311 -19.69 -13.76 21.86
N GLY A 312 -18.77 -13.32 20.99
CA GLY A 312 -18.05 -12.05 21.11
C GLY A 312 -17.10 -11.98 22.33
N GLY A 313 -16.51 -10.80 22.57
CA GLY A 313 -15.66 -10.52 23.73
C GLY A 313 -14.24 -10.02 23.38
N VAL A 314 -13.56 -9.44 24.39
CA VAL A 314 -12.26 -8.76 24.23
C VAL A 314 -11.10 -9.75 24.00
N ASP A 315 -11.26 -11.03 24.35
CA ASP A 315 -10.23 -12.07 24.30
C ASP A 315 -10.52 -13.21 23.32
N VAL A 316 -11.44 -12.99 22.38
CA VAL A 316 -11.92 -14.08 21.51
C VAL A 316 -10.78 -14.73 20.71
N ASN A 317 -9.77 -13.96 20.32
CA ASN A 317 -8.61 -14.41 19.57
C ASN A 317 -7.34 -14.60 20.42
N ASN A 318 -7.48 -14.55 21.76
CA ASN A 318 -6.38 -14.77 22.68
C ASN A 318 -5.80 -16.19 22.48
N PRO A 319 -4.47 -16.38 22.40
CA PRO A 319 -3.87 -17.70 22.26
C PRO A 319 -4.37 -18.74 23.27
N ARG A 320 -4.72 -18.33 24.50
CA ARG A 320 -5.24 -19.23 25.54
C ARG A 320 -6.65 -19.75 25.24
N ASN A 321 -7.38 -19.05 24.37
CA ASN A 321 -8.69 -19.47 23.90
C ASN A 321 -8.60 -20.44 22.71
N LEU A 322 -7.39 -20.75 22.22
CA LEU A 322 -7.19 -21.56 21.03
C LEU A 322 -6.56 -22.91 21.34
N ARG A 323 -7.04 -23.96 20.65
CA ARG A 323 -6.46 -25.29 20.68
C ARG A 323 -6.27 -25.84 19.27
N GLU A 324 -5.12 -26.46 19.03
CA GLU A 324 -4.85 -27.22 17.80
C GLU A 324 -5.67 -28.51 17.80
N VAL A 325 -6.41 -28.77 16.72
CA VAL A 325 -7.23 -29.96 16.55
C VAL A 325 -7.11 -30.49 15.13
N THR A 326 -7.22 -31.80 14.96
CA THR A 326 -7.39 -32.40 13.62
C THR A 326 -8.80 -32.13 13.09
N ARG A 327 -8.97 -32.27 11.79
CA ARG A 327 -10.28 -32.12 11.13
C ARG A 327 -11.32 -33.07 11.73
N GLU A 328 -10.90 -34.28 12.10
CA GLU A 328 -11.75 -35.32 12.67
C GLU A 328 -12.07 -35.09 14.15
N GLN A 329 -11.18 -34.41 14.90
CA GLN A 329 -11.42 -34.06 16.30
C GLN A 329 -12.34 -32.86 16.47
N HIS A 330 -12.32 -31.92 15.53
CA HIS A 330 -13.07 -30.65 15.65
C HIS A 330 -14.59 -30.83 15.88
N PRO A 331 -15.31 -31.76 15.22
CA PRO A 331 -16.74 -32.00 15.46
C PRO A 331 -17.07 -32.45 16.89
N ALA A 332 -16.15 -33.14 17.57
CA ALA A 332 -16.36 -33.57 18.94
C ALA A 332 -16.27 -32.41 19.95
N LEU A 333 -15.77 -31.24 19.53
CA LEU A 333 -15.57 -30.05 20.36
C LEU A 333 -16.52 -28.91 19.98
N ASP A 334 -17.10 -28.94 18.78
CA ASP A 334 -18.03 -27.93 18.30
C ASP A 334 -19.30 -28.60 17.76
N GLU A 335 -20.37 -28.52 18.53
CA GLU A 335 -21.68 -29.11 18.18
C GLU A 335 -22.25 -28.57 16.84
N PHE A 336 -21.78 -27.40 16.39
CA PHE A 336 -22.21 -26.77 15.13
C PHE A 336 -21.33 -27.19 13.93
N ARG A 337 -20.27 -27.97 14.16
CA ARG A 337 -19.35 -28.45 13.13
C ARG A 337 -19.77 -29.84 12.67
N HIS A 338 -20.37 -29.92 11.49
CA HIS A 338 -20.67 -31.21 10.85
C HIS A 338 -19.67 -31.48 9.72
N LEU A 339 -18.98 -32.62 9.77
CA LEU A 339 -18.30 -33.15 8.59
C LEU A 339 -19.42 -33.62 7.66
N GLY A 340 -19.71 -32.84 6.61
CA GLY A 340 -20.74 -33.21 5.64
C GLY A 340 -20.60 -34.69 5.26
N THR A 341 -21.72 -35.42 5.25
CA THR A 341 -21.76 -36.81 4.79
C THR A 341 -21.16 -36.88 3.39
N LYS A 342 -20.14 -37.74 3.22
CA LYS A 342 -19.52 -38.03 1.94
C LYS A 342 -20.53 -38.49 0.90
#